data_AF-A0A939GGP1-F1
#
_entry.id   AF-A0A939GGP1-F1
#
_cell.length_a   1.000
_cell.length_b   1.000
_cell.length_c   1.000
_cell.angle_alpha   90.00
_cell.angle_beta   90.00
_cell.angle_gamma   90.00
#
_symmetry.space_group_name_H-M   'P 1'
#
loop_
_entity.id
_entity.type
_entity.pdbx_description
1 polymer ?
#
loop_
_entity_poly.entity_id
_entity_poly.type
_entity_poly.pdbx_seq_one_letter_code
_entity_poly.pdbx_strand_id
1 'polypeptide(L)'
;MALLSFFRRLAVQDPTEARRRHNYENALNEVRRTNQAQQARAQEWAKLDRLIGQQLEELIQEVGPNSLIVQTVQEVRQNHQQHYERSQQDAERRLVGYRNIILKQGRS
;
A
#
# COMPACT_ATOMS: atom_id res chain seq x y z
N MET A 1 58.31 20.87 -7.14
CA MET A 1 57.24 21.86 -6.94
C MET A 1 56.15 21.61 -7.97
N ALA A 2 54.95 21.24 -7.49
CA ALA A 2 53.63 21.09 -8.17
C ALA A 2 53.57 20.17 -9.42
N LEU A 3 53.02 18.95 -9.44
CA LEU A 3 51.82 18.36 -8.80
C LEU A 3 50.57 19.26 -8.89
N LEU A 4 49.53 18.76 -9.58
CA LEU A 4 48.11 19.15 -9.45
C LEU A 4 47.52 20.22 -10.38
N SER A 5 47.55 20.08 -11.72
CA SER A 5 46.72 20.97 -12.56
C SER A 5 45.96 20.40 -13.75
N PHE A 6 46.14 19.13 -14.14
CA PHE A 6 45.36 18.57 -15.25
C PHE A 6 44.26 17.56 -14.90
N PHE A 7 44.08 17.25 -13.62
CA PHE A 7 42.84 16.66 -13.12
C PHE A 7 41.89 17.76 -12.65
N ARG A 8 41.55 18.69 -13.56
CA ARG A 8 40.39 19.57 -13.40
C ARG A 8 39.15 18.71 -13.60
N ARG A 9 38.85 17.89 -12.58
CA ARG A 9 37.53 17.50 -12.09
C ARG A 9 36.40 17.74 -13.09
N LEU A 10 36.42 17.00 -14.21
CA LEU A 10 35.18 16.49 -14.75
C LEU A 10 34.68 15.59 -13.62
N ALA A 11 33.82 16.14 -12.78
CA ALA A 11 32.98 15.34 -11.92
C ALA A 11 32.23 14.43 -12.90
N VAL A 12 32.78 13.25 -13.14
CA VAL A 12 32.07 12.15 -13.77
C VAL A 12 30.91 11.94 -12.82
N GLN A 13 29.77 12.54 -13.15
CA GLN A 13 28.50 12.13 -12.58
C GLN A 13 28.44 10.67 -12.92
N ASP A 14 28.74 9.81 -11.94
CA ASP A 14 28.66 8.38 -12.14
C ASP A 14 27.22 8.10 -12.55
N PRO A 15 26.95 7.76 -13.82
CA PRO A 15 25.59 7.60 -14.31
C PRO A 15 24.88 6.49 -13.53
N THR A 16 25.65 5.59 -12.92
CA THR A 16 25.20 4.54 -12.01
C THR A 16 24.66 5.12 -10.70
N GLU A 17 25.27 6.17 -10.15
CA GLU A 17 24.82 6.79 -8.90
C GLU A 17 23.59 7.69 -9.09
N ALA A 18 23.55 8.46 -10.19
CA ALA A 18 22.35 9.20 -10.57
C ALA A 18 21.15 8.25 -10.81
N ARG A 19 21.38 7.12 -11.49
CA ARG A 19 20.35 6.09 -11.73
C ARG A 19 19.92 5.38 -10.43
N ARG A 20 20.85 5.11 -9.50
CA ARG A 20 20.54 4.56 -8.16
C ARG A 20 19.68 5.53 -7.34
N ARG A 21 20.05 6.81 -7.27
CA ARG A 21 19.25 7.83 -6.55
C ARG A 21 17.85 7.98 -7.14
N HIS A 22 17.73 8.03 -8.47
CA HIS A 22 16.42 8.09 -9.13
C HIS A 22 15.55 6.86 -8.84
N ASN A 23 16.12 5.66 -8.90
CA ASN A 23 15.40 4.41 -8.58
C ASN A 23 14.95 4.36 -7.11
N TYR A 24 15.80 4.84 -6.20
CA TYR A 24 15.50 4.94 -4.78
C TYR A 24 14.36 5.93 -4.51
N GLU A 25 14.40 7.12 -5.10
CA GLU A 25 13.34 8.13 -4.99
C GLU A 25 12.00 7.62 -5.54
N ASN A 26 12.03 6.93 -6.69
CA ASN A 26 10.83 6.29 -7.25
C ASN A 26 10.26 5.23 -6.29
N ALA A 27 11.10 4.37 -5.73
CA ALA A 27 10.66 3.35 -4.77
C ALA A 27 10.05 3.97 -3.49
N LEU A 28 10.62 5.05 -2.97
CA LEU A 28 10.07 5.77 -1.83
C LEU A 28 8.72 6.43 -2.14
N ASN A 29 8.59 7.03 -3.33
CA ASN A 29 7.35 7.65 -3.76
C ASN A 29 6.23 6.61 -3.93
N GLU A 30 6.54 5.44 -4.49
CA GLU A 30 5.59 4.33 -4.60
C GLU A 30 5.16 3.78 -3.23
N VAL A 31 6.07 3.68 -2.26
CA VAL A 31 5.73 3.33 -0.87
C VAL A 31 4.79 4.36 -0.25
N ARG A 32 5.08 5.66 -0.40
CA ARG A 32 4.23 6.74 0.13
C ARG A 32 2.83 6.73 -0.50
N ARG A 33 2.75 6.60 -1.82
CA ARG A 33 1.47 6.50 -2.55
C ARG A 33 0.66 5.30 -2.09
N THR A 34 1.31 4.14 -1.96
CA THR A 34 0.65 2.91 -1.51
C THR A 34 0.12 3.05 -0.08
N ASN A 35 0.91 3.62 0.84
CA ASN A 35 0.48 3.87 2.22
C ASN A 35 -0.71 4.84 2.30
N GLN A 36 -0.68 5.94 1.55
CA GLN A 36 -1.78 6.90 1.50
C GLN A 36 -3.06 6.27 0.93
N ALA A 37 -2.93 5.50 -0.16
CA ALA A 37 -4.06 4.79 -0.75
C ALA A 37 -4.65 3.73 0.19
N GLN A 38 -3.81 3.02 0.97
CA GLN A 38 -4.26 2.09 2.00
C GLN A 38 -5.02 2.80 3.12
N GLN A 39 -4.50 3.92 3.62
CA GLN A 39 -5.16 4.70 4.67
C GLN A 39 -6.53 5.22 4.24
N ALA A 40 -6.63 5.77 3.02
CA ALA A 40 -7.90 6.23 2.46
C ALA A 40 -8.90 5.07 2.33
N ARG A 41 -8.45 3.94 1.75
CA ARG A 41 -9.29 2.74 1.63
C ARG A 41 -9.75 2.19 2.97
N ALA A 42 -8.90 2.19 4.00
CA ALA A 42 -9.27 1.74 5.34
C ALA A 42 -10.36 2.60 5.99
N GLN A 43 -10.28 3.92 5.81
CA GLN A 43 -11.32 4.84 6.31
C GLN A 43 -12.64 4.65 5.58
N GLU A 44 -12.61 4.51 4.25
CA GLU A 44 -13.81 4.20 3.45
C GLU A 44 -14.43 2.85 3.86
N TRP A 45 -13.58 1.84 4.09
CA TRP A 45 -14.01 0.53 4.55
C TRP A 45 -14.71 0.57 5.91
N ALA A 46 -14.12 1.25 6.89
CA ALA A 46 -14.71 1.40 8.22
C ALA A 46 -16.07 2.11 8.16
N LYS A 47 -16.25 3.05 7.23
CA LYS A 47 -17.53 3.72 7.02
C LYS A 47 -18.57 2.78 6.39
N LEU A 48 -18.18 2.04 5.35
CA LEU A 48 -19.07 1.08 4.67
C LEU A 48 -19.49 -0.05 5.62
N ASP A 49 -18.56 -0.60 6.42
CA ASP A 49 -18.87 -1.67 7.36
C ASP A 49 -19.87 -1.23 8.43
N ARG A 50 -19.76 0.01 8.94
CA ARG A 50 -20.77 0.59 9.85
C ARG A 50 -22.14 0.70 9.21
N LEU A 51 -22.22 1.21 7.97
CA LEU A 51 -23.50 1.35 7.25
C LEU A 51 -24.14 0.00 6.98
N ILE A 52 -23.35 -0.99 6.52
CA ILE A 52 -23.82 -2.36 6.30
C ILE A 52 -24.29 -2.97 7.63
N GLY A 53 -23.55 -2.76 8.73
CA GLY A 53 -23.93 -3.23 10.06
C GLY A 53 -25.28 -2.68 10.51
N GLN A 54 -25.51 -1.37 10.36
CA GLN A 54 -26.79 -0.72 10.69
C GLN A 54 -27.94 -1.27 9.85
N GLN A 55 -27.75 -1.37 8.53
CA GLN A 55 -28.76 -1.92 7.62
C GLN A 55 -29.05 -3.40 7.91
N LEU A 56 -28.04 -4.16 8.35
CA LEU A 56 -28.22 -5.55 8.74
C LEU A 56 -29.05 -5.68 10.02
N GLU A 57 -28.83 -4.80 11.00
CA GLU A 57 -29.62 -4.76 12.25
C GLU A 57 -31.08 -4.42 11.96
N GLU A 58 -31.35 -3.43 11.11
CA GLU A 58 -32.70 -3.09 10.63
C GLU A 58 -33.36 -4.31 9.96
N LEU A 59 -32.64 -4.93 9.02
CA LEU A 59 -33.12 -6.12 8.30
C LEU A 59 -33.41 -7.29 9.25
N ILE A 60 -32.57 -7.52 10.26
CA ILE A 60 -32.77 -8.55 11.28
C ILE A 60 -34.05 -8.28 12.09
N GLN A 61 -34.32 -7.01 12.41
CA GLN A 61 -35.54 -6.64 13.14
C GLN A 61 -36.81 -6.86 12.29
N GLU A 62 -36.74 -6.59 10.98
CA GLU A 62 -37.89 -6.72 10.08
C GLU A 62 -38.24 -8.16 9.71
N VAL A 63 -37.24 -8.96 9.32
CA VAL A 63 -37.47 -10.31 8.76
C VAL A 63 -36.94 -11.44 9.64
N GLY A 64 -36.30 -11.10 10.76
CA GLY A 64 -35.71 -12.06 11.68
C GLY A 64 -34.31 -12.51 11.27
N PRO A 65 -33.47 -12.93 12.24
CA PRO A 65 -32.06 -13.27 12.00
C PRO A 65 -31.85 -14.52 11.15
N ASN A 66 -32.85 -15.38 11.05
CA ASN A 66 -32.78 -16.64 10.29
C ASN A 66 -33.35 -16.51 8.87
N SER A 67 -33.72 -15.31 8.44
CA SER A 67 -34.19 -15.12 7.06
C SER A 67 -33.06 -15.38 6.07
N LEU A 68 -33.40 -15.98 4.92
CA LEU A 68 -32.45 -16.22 3.84
C LEU A 68 -31.76 -14.93 3.38
N ILE A 69 -32.49 -13.81 3.39
CA ILE A 69 -31.98 -12.51 2.99
C ILE A 69 -30.90 -12.04 3.97
N VAL A 70 -31.14 -12.14 5.28
CA VAL A 70 -30.15 -11.79 6.31
C VAL A 70 -28.89 -12.65 6.16
N GLN A 71 -29.05 -13.96 5.98
CA GLN A 71 -27.91 -14.87 5.75
C GLN A 71 -27.12 -14.50 4.50
N THR A 72 -27.81 -14.17 3.40
CA THR A 72 -27.17 -13.76 2.13
C THR A 72 -26.37 -12.47 2.32
N VAL A 73 -26.93 -11.47 3.01
CA VAL A 73 -26.23 -10.19 3.25
C VAL A 73 -25.03 -10.41 4.19
N GLN A 74 -25.16 -11.27 5.20
CA GLN A 74 -24.03 -11.65 6.07
C GLN A 74 -22.90 -12.33 5.28
N GLU A 75 -23.24 -13.25 4.37
CA GLU A 75 -22.26 -13.92 3.52
C GLU A 75 -21.54 -12.94 2.58
N VAL A 76 -22.29 -12.02 1.95
CA VAL A 76 -21.71 -10.96 1.12
C VAL A 76 -20.76 -10.07 1.94
N ARG A 77 -21.12 -9.70 3.17
CA ARG A 77 -20.25 -8.93 4.07
C ARG A 77 -18.96 -9.69 4.40
N GLN A 78 -19.06 -10.98 4.73
CA GLN A 78 -17.89 -11.83 5.01
C GLN A 78 -16.97 -11.97 3.79
N ASN A 79 -17.54 -12.21 2.61
CA ASN A 79 -16.77 -12.29 1.36
C ASN A 79 -16.05 -10.97 1.08
N HIS A 80 -16.73 -9.84 1.27
CA HIS A 80 -16.12 -8.53 1.09
C HIS A 80 -14.95 -8.32 2.07
N GLN A 81 -15.08 -8.75 3.33
CA GLN A 81 -14.02 -8.68 4.34
C GLN A 81 -12.78 -9.48 3.94
N GLN A 82 -12.98 -10.72 3.47
CA GLN A 82 -11.86 -11.54 2.99
C GLN A 82 -11.14 -10.91 1.80
N HIS A 83 -11.87 -10.29 0.86
CA HIS A 83 -11.27 -9.59 -0.27
C HIS A 83 -10.40 -8.41 0.17
N TYR A 84 -10.86 -7.66 1.18
CA TYR A 84 -10.10 -6.56 1.73
C TYR A 84 -8.82 -7.02 2.43
N GLU A 85 -8.90 -8.04 3.28
CA GLU A 85 -7.74 -8.61 3.97
C GLU A 85 -6.68 -9.10 2.99
N ARG A 86 -7.09 -9.79 1.91
CA ARG A 86 -6.17 -10.22 0.84
C ARG A 86 -5.50 -9.04 0.14
N SER A 87 -6.28 -8.00 -0.17
CA SER A 87 -5.76 -6.77 -0.79
C SER A 87 -4.76 -6.05 0.11
N GLN A 88 -5.00 -6.01 1.43
CA GLN A 88 -4.05 -5.48 2.41
C GLN A 88 -2.74 -6.29 2.41
N GLN A 89 -2.82 -7.61 2.50
CA GLN A 89 -1.64 -8.50 2.52
C GLN A 89 -0.80 -8.39 1.23
N ASP A 90 -1.44 -8.24 0.07
CA ASP A 90 -0.73 -8.04 -1.21
C ASP A 90 0.00 -6.69 -1.23
N ALA A 91 -0.64 -5.63 -0.73
CA ALA A 91 -0.02 -4.32 -0.64
C ALA A 91 1.14 -4.30 0.37
N GLU A 92 1.00 -4.95 1.52
CA GLU A 92 2.10 -5.15 2.48
C GLU A 92 3.29 -5.90 1.86
N ARG A 93 3.03 -6.97 1.11
CA ARG A 93 4.07 -7.70 0.36
C ARG A 93 4.82 -6.79 -0.62
N ARG A 94 4.11 -5.92 -1.34
CA ARG A 94 4.73 -4.93 -2.24
C ARG A 94 5.58 -3.93 -1.47
N LEU A 95 5.09 -3.41 -0.34
CA LEU A 95 5.84 -2.48 0.52
C LEU A 95 7.14 -3.11 1.04
N VAL A 96 7.11 -4.38 1.47
CA VAL A 96 8.31 -5.13 1.86
C VAL A 96 9.28 -5.28 0.68
N GLY A 97 8.76 -5.59 -0.51
CA GLY A 97 9.55 -5.64 -1.75
C GLY A 97 10.28 -4.33 -2.06
N TYR A 98 9.55 -3.20 -2.02
CA TYR A 98 10.13 -1.88 -2.22
C TYR A 98 11.15 -1.52 -1.14
N ARG A 99 10.86 -1.81 0.14
CA ARG A 99 11.81 -1.64 1.24
C ARG A 99 13.11 -2.42 1.01
N ASN A 100 13.03 -3.65 0.52
CA ASN A 100 14.21 -4.47 0.24
C ASN A 100 15.05 -3.90 -0.92
N ILE A 101 14.40 -3.35 -1.96
CA ILE A 101 15.10 -2.66 -3.06
C ILE A 101 15.85 -1.44 -2.52
N ILE A 102 15.17 -0.61 -1.72
CA ILE A 102 15.72 0.58 -1.05
C ILE A 102 16.95 0.20 -0.20
N LEU A 103 16.84 -0.82 0.66
CA LEU A 103 17.93 -1.26 1.53
C LEU A 103 19.13 -1.83 0.77
N LYS A 104 18.90 -2.55 -0.34
CA LYS A 104 19.99 -3.06 -1.20
C LYS A 104 20.74 -1.92 -1.90
N GLN A 105 20.01 -0.91 -2.37
CA GLN A 105 20.61 0.24 -3.07
C GLN A 105 21.33 1.21 -2.12
N GLY A 106 20.88 1.35 -0.87
CA GLY A 106 21.55 2.21 0.13
C GLY A 106 22.80 1.62 0.78
N ARG A 107 23.10 0.33 0.56
CA ARG A 107 24.29 -0.36 1.11
C ARG A 107 25.45 -0.52 0.10
N SER A 108 25.26 -0.07 -1.14
CA SER A 108 26.22 -0.21 -2.26
C SER A 108 26.74 1.15 -2.71
#